data_AF-A0A5I9C8F5-F1
#
_entry.id   AF-A0A5I9C8F5-F1
#
_cell.length_a   1.000
_cell.length_b   1.000
_cell.length_c   1.000
_cell.angle_alpha   90.00
_cell.angle_beta   90.00
_cell.angle_gamma   90.00
#
_symmetry.space_group_name_H-M   'P 1'
#
loop_
_entity.id
_entity.type
_entity.pdbx_description
1 polymer ?
#
loop_
_entity_poly.entity_id
_entity_poly.type
_entity_poly.pdbx_seq_one_letter_code
_entity_poly.pdbx_strand_id
1 'polypeptide(L)'
;MSYFKVWDWDKKLRTMLRFVKLGDIFCFKLDGDRYCFGRIISKIITGHVAELFDYMSAAPEITEKKINKVKRIYSPIVIDTYGLFDKKVYKDGDWRVICHQSNFSPIDVENVYFTYGLESLCKRVDVFGNEISISKEESLKYHKLSPYGDFDIKKLLNNI
;
A
#
# COMPACT_ATOMS: atom_id res chain seq x y z
N MET A 1 16.53 15.44 -14.88
CA MET A 1 15.07 15.55 -14.61
C MET A 1 14.74 14.60 -13.48
N SER A 2 13.99 15.05 -12.48
CA SER A 2 13.52 14.16 -11.42
C SER A 2 12.39 13.26 -11.95
N TYR A 3 12.44 11.98 -11.61
CA TYR A 3 11.33 11.05 -11.85
C TYR A 3 10.18 11.24 -10.85
N PHE A 4 10.38 12.05 -9.83
CA PHE A 4 9.43 12.29 -8.76
C PHE A 4 8.71 13.62 -8.95
N LYS A 5 7.39 13.58 -8.78
CA LYS A 5 6.53 14.76 -8.74
C LYS A 5 5.93 14.86 -7.34
N VAL A 6 6.59 15.63 -6.48
CA VAL A 6 6.13 15.90 -5.11
C VAL A 6 5.02 16.95 -5.13
N TRP A 7 4.06 16.80 -4.23
CA TRP A 7 2.93 17.69 -4.02
C TRP A 7 2.90 18.11 -2.56
N ASP A 8 2.52 19.36 -2.31
CA ASP A 8 2.22 19.83 -0.96
C ASP A 8 1.06 19.03 -0.37
N TRP A 9 1.09 18.83 0.94
CA TRP A 9 0.11 18.05 1.69
C TRP A 9 -1.35 18.43 1.36
N ASP A 10 -1.61 19.72 1.21
CA ASP A 10 -2.96 20.26 0.99
C ASP A 10 -3.41 20.26 -0.47
N LYS A 11 -2.52 19.92 -1.41
CA LYS A 11 -2.84 19.92 -2.85
C LYS A 11 -3.86 18.85 -3.23
N LYS A 12 -3.83 17.70 -2.55
CA LYS A 12 -4.67 16.53 -2.85
C LYS A 12 -5.31 15.97 -1.58
N LEU A 13 -6.27 16.72 -1.04
CA LEU A 13 -7.06 16.28 0.12
C LEU A 13 -7.71 14.91 -0.10
N ARG A 14 -8.15 14.62 -1.33
CA ARG A 14 -8.77 13.35 -1.74
C ARG A 14 -8.18 12.89 -3.06
N THR A 15 -7.99 11.58 -3.20
CA THR A 15 -7.64 10.95 -4.48
C THR A 15 -8.72 9.94 -4.85
N MET A 16 -9.49 10.22 -5.90
CA MET A 16 -10.49 9.26 -6.38
C MET A 16 -9.84 7.97 -6.81
N LEU A 17 -10.50 6.83 -6.58
CA LEU A 17 -9.93 5.49 -6.80
C LEU A 17 -9.37 5.31 -8.21
N ARG A 18 -10.06 5.84 -9.23
CA ARG A 18 -9.63 5.79 -10.64
C ARG A 18 -8.36 6.58 -10.96
N PHE A 19 -7.89 7.41 -10.03
CA PHE A 19 -6.69 8.24 -10.17
C PHE A 19 -5.51 7.74 -9.35
N VAL A 20 -5.70 6.71 -8.52
CA VAL A 20 -4.61 6.00 -7.86
C VAL A 20 -3.82 5.22 -8.91
N LYS A 21 -2.50 5.39 -8.92
CA LYS A 21 -1.61 4.82 -9.94
C LYS A 21 -0.43 4.10 -9.32
N LEU A 22 0.14 3.19 -10.10
CA LEU A 22 1.44 2.61 -9.83
C LEU A 22 2.48 3.71 -9.61
N GLY A 23 3.28 3.60 -8.53
CA GLY A 23 4.30 4.58 -8.19
C GLY A 23 3.79 5.81 -7.43
N ASP A 24 2.49 5.89 -7.16
CA ASP A 24 1.96 6.87 -6.22
C ASP A 24 2.51 6.59 -4.83
N ILE A 25 3.09 7.62 -4.22
CA ILE A 25 3.60 7.60 -2.86
C ILE A 25 2.59 8.34 -1.98
N PHE A 26 2.14 7.64 -0.95
CA PHE A 26 1.17 8.15 -0.01
C PHE A 26 1.80 8.39 1.36
N CYS A 27 1.12 9.25 2.11
CA CYS A 27 1.42 9.59 3.49
C CYS A 27 0.12 9.51 4.30
N PHE A 28 0.24 9.11 5.56
CA PHE A 28 -0.87 9.06 6.50
C PHE A 28 -0.38 9.30 7.92
N LYS A 29 -1.27 9.77 8.77
CA LYS A 29 -1.02 10.02 10.18
C LYS A 29 -1.21 8.73 10.97
N LEU A 30 -0.14 8.30 11.65
CA LEU A 30 -0.18 7.13 12.54
C LEU A 30 -0.84 7.51 13.87
N ASP A 31 -0.23 8.46 14.59
CA ASP A 31 -0.74 9.12 15.79
C ASP A 31 0.05 10.41 16.05
N GLY A 32 -0.37 11.23 17.03
CA GLY A 32 0.39 12.41 17.46
C GLY A 32 0.85 13.29 16.30
N ASP A 33 2.15 13.43 16.10
CA ASP A 33 2.75 14.05 14.91
C ASP A 33 3.55 13.06 14.05
N ARG A 34 3.31 11.74 14.20
CA ARG A 34 3.99 10.70 13.44
C ARG A 34 3.27 10.41 12.13
N TYR A 35 3.96 10.68 11.03
CA TYR A 35 3.52 10.38 9.67
C TYR A 35 4.29 9.18 9.10
N CYS A 36 3.55 8.27 8.47
CA CYS A 36 4.08 7.10 7.80
C CYS A 36 3.84 7.20 6.30
N PHE A 37 4.65 6.45 5.54
CA PHE A 37 4.67 6.55 4.09
C PHE A 37 4.64 5.17 3.44
N GLY A 38 4.16 5.13 2.21
CA GLY A 38 4.20 3.93 1.40
C GLY A 38 4.03 4.24 -0.07
N ARG A 39 4.08 3.21 -0.91
CA ARG A 39 3.98 3.34 -2.36
C ARG A 39 3.07 2.27 -2.94
N ILE A 40 2.25 2.66 -3.90
CA ILE A 40 1.38 1.76 -4.66
C ILE A 40 2.22 0.94 -5.63
N ILE A 41 2.06 -0.39 -5.58
CA ILE A 41 2.80 -1.41 -6.35
C ILE A 41 1.99 -1.96 -7.52
N SER A 42 0.67 -2.04 -7.38
CA SER A 42 -0.20 -2.55 -8.45
C SER A 42 -1.67 -2.36 -8.06
N LYS A 43 -2.56 -2.67 -9.00
CA LYS A 43 -3.99 -2.79 -8.75
C LYS A 43 -4.41 -4.24 -8.95
N ILE A 44 -5.18 -4.77 -8.02
CA ILE A 44 -5.80 -6.11 -8.09
C ILE A 44 -7.30 -6.01 -7.82
N ILE A 45 -8.03 -7.13 -7.90
CA ILE A 45 -9.50 -7.13 -7.82
C ILE A 45 -10.05 -6.55 -6.50
N THR A 46 -9.35 -6.74 -5.39
CA THR A 46 -9.82 -6.31 -4.06
C THR A 46 -9.27 -4.95 -3.61
N GLY A 47 -8.35 -4.34 -4.36
CA GLY A 47 -7.72 -3.08 -3.95
C GLY A 47 -6.41 -2.80 -4.66
N HIS A 48 -5.48 -2.16 -3.97
CA HIS A 48 -4.12 -1.97 -4.47
C HIS A 48 -3.13 -2.67 -3.57
N VAL A 49 -2.11 -3.27 -4.19
CA VAL A 49 -0.94 -3.74 -3.45
C VAL A 49 -0.07 -2.53 -3.14
N ALA A 50 0.42 -2.45 -1.92
CA ALA A 50 1.27 -1.36 -1.46
C ALA A 50 2.43 -1.89 -0.61
N GLU A 51 3.54 -1.16 -0.64
CA GLU A 51 4.62 -1.29 0.32
C GLU A 51 4.55 -0.14 1.34
N LEU A 52 4.96 -0.44 2.56
CA LEU A 52 5.12 0.54 3.64
C LEU A 52 6.62 0.76 3.88
N PHE A 53 7.01 2.04 3.94
CA PHE A 53 8.40 2.45 4.11
C PHE A 53 8.84 2.38 5.57
N ASP A 54 10.09 2.00 5.81
CA ASP A 54 10.77 2.01 7.12
C ASP A 54 11.12 3.42 7.62
N TYR A 55 10.31 4.41 7.26
CA TYR A 55 10.53 5.81 7.57
C TYR A 55 9.29 6.46 8.14
N MET A 56 9.50 7.16 9.26
CA MET A 56 8.51 8.02 9.89
C MET A 56 9.02 9.45 9.94
N SER A 57 8.10 10.41 9.89
CA SER A 57 8.39 11.84 9.94
C SER A 57 7.48 12.56 10.92
N ALA A 58 7.97 13.68 11.48
CA ALA A 58 7.16 14.59 12.30
C ALA A 58 6.22 15.47 11.45
N ALA A 59 6.40 15.46 10.12
CA ALA A 59 5.65 16.24 9.16
C ALA A 59 5.25 15.35 7.96
N PRO A 60 4.16 15.67 7.23
CA PRO A 60 3.67 14.88 6.11
C PRO A 60 4.51 15.07 4.82
N GLU A 61 5.84 15.00 4.96
CA GLU A 61 6.81 15.33 3.92
C GLU A 61 7.88 14.25 3.79
N ILE A 62 8.24 13.94 2.55
CA ILE A 62 9.32 12.99 2.24
C ILE A 62 10.11 13.49 1.01
N THR A 63 11.43 13.42 1.09
CA THR A 63 12.32 13.85 0.01
C THR A 63 12.66 12.71 -0.94
N GLU A 64 13.01 13.04 -2.20
CA GLU A 64 13.48 12.05 -3.18
C GLU A 64 14.69 11.25 -2.68
N LYS A 65 15.65 11.93 -2.03
CA LYS A 65 16.81 11.28 -1.42
C LYS A 65 16.42 10.25 -0.37
N LYS A 66 15.32 10.48 0.35
CA LYS A 66 14.77 9.54 1.33
C LYS A 66 14.05 8.39 0.62
N ILE A 67 13.17 8.68 -0.34
CA ILE A 67 12.45 7.66 -1.12
C ILE A 67 13.41 6.65 -1.77
N ASN A 68 14.56 7.09 -2.26
CA ASN A 68 15.56 6.20 -2.88
C ASN A 68 16.34 5.33 -1.87
N LYS A 69 16.19 5.55 -0.56
CA LYS A 69 16.93 4.85 0.51
C LYS A 69 16.05 4.02 1.44
N VAL A 70 14.75 4.33 1.51
CA VAL A 70 13.81 3.59 2.35
C VAL A 70 13.71 2.14 1.91
N LYS A 71 13.52 1.27 2.89
CA LYS A 71 13.24 -0.15 2.70
C LYS A 71 11.78 -0.42 3.02
N ARG A 72 11.31 -1.61 2.62
CA ARG A 72 10.02 -2.12 3.07
C ARG A 72 10.13 -2.61 4.50
N ILE A 73 9.15 -2.28 5.33
CA ILE A 73 9.03 -2.87 6.67
C ILE A 73 8.56 -4.32 6.57
N TYR A 74 7.55 -4.57 5.74
CA TYR A 74 6.91 -5.87 5.57
C TYR A 74 6.83 -6.28 4.09
N SER A 75 6.47 -7.54 3.86
CA SER A 75 6.00 -7.99 2.55
C SER A 75 4.85 -7.08 2.08
N PRO A 76 4.75 -6.74 0.78
CA PRO A 76 3.64 -5.96 0.25
C PRO A 76 2.28 -6.49 0.71
N ILE A 77 1.37 -5.57 1.02
CA ILE A 77 0.01 -5.86 1.50
C ILE A 77 -1.02 -5.26 0.56
N VAL A 78 -2.23 -5.78 0.61
CA VAL A 78 -3.37 -5.16 -0.08
C VAL A 78 -3.99 -4.13 0.84
N ILE A 79 -4.25 -2.92 0.34
CA ILE A 79 -4.87 -1.84 1.11
C ILE A 79 -6.22 -1.42 0.52
N ASP A 80 -7.16 -1.04 1.38
CA ASP A 80 -8.47 -0.50 0.98
C ASP A 80 -8.33 0.95 0.48
N THR A 81 -7.78 1.11 -0.71
CA THR A 81 -7.63 2.43 -1.34
C THR A 81 -8.96 3.19 -1.53
N TYR A 82 -10.09 2.49 -1.59
CA TYR A 82 -11.40 3.13 -1.72
C TYR A 82 -11.78 3.83 -0.41
N GLY A 83 -11.67 3.13 0.72
CA GLY A 83 -11.90 3.72 2.04
C GLY A 83 -10.83 4.75 2.44
N LEU A 84 -9.55 4.45 2.17
CA LEU A 84 -8.40 5.26 2.58
C LEU A 84 -8.31 6.58 1.81
N PHE A 85 -8.31 6.55 0.46
CA PHE A 85 -8.02 7.73 -0.36
C PHE A 85 -9.24 8.42 -0.95
N ASP A 86 -10.26 7.65 -1.35
CA ASP A 86 -11.41 8.17 -2.10
C ASP A 86 -12.54 8.60 -1.17
N LYS A 87 -13.09 7.67 -0.40
CA LYS A 87 -14.22 7.92 0.49
C LYS A 87 -13.82 8.49 1.85
N LYS A 88 -12.54 8.39 2.23
CA LYS A 88 -12.02 8.90 3.50
C LYS A 88 -12.87 8.43 4.69
N VAL A 89 -13.23 7.14 4.68
CA VAL A 89 -14.10 6.56 5.73
C VAL A 89 -13.39 6.50 7.09
N TYR A 90 -12.06 6.53 7.09
CA TYR A 90 -11.20 6.53 8.28
C TYR A 90 -10.73 7.96 8.60
N LYS A 91 -11.44 8.63 9.52
CA LYS A 91 -11.23 10.07 9.79
C LYS A 91 -9.88 10.38 10.46
N ASP A 92 -9.34 9.46 11.25
CA ASP A 92 -8.16 9.72 12.09
C ASP A 92 -6.82 9.44 11.39
N GLY A 93 -6.83 8.83 10.20
CA GLY A 93 -5.61 8.48 9.47
C GLY A 93 -5.17 9.53 8.45
N ASP A 94 -6.10 10.32 7.91
CA ASP A 94 -5.91 11.27 6.80
C ASP A 94 -4.89 10.81 5.74
N TRP A 95 -5.28 9.82 4.95
CA TRP A 95 -4.43 9.22 3.93
C TRP A 95 -4.41 10.05 2.65
N ARG A 96 -3.23 10.48 2.18
CA ARG A 96 -3.10 11.31 0.97
C ARG A 96 -1.98 10.84 0.08
N VAL A 97 -2.18 10.94 -1.23
CA VAL A 97 -1.10 10.77 -2.21
C VAL A 97 -0.35 12.09 -2.32
N ILE A 98 0.93 12.09 -1.95
CA ILE A 98 1.78 13.30 -1.83
C ILE A 98 2.92 13.33 -2.85
N CYS A 99 3.19 12.23 -3.53
CA CYS A 99 4.21 12.19 -4.56
C CYS A 99 3.84 11.12 -5.60
N HIS A 100 4.36 11.27 -6.82
CA HIS A 100 4.29 10.24 -7.85
C HIS A 100 5.66 10.01 -8.46
N GLN A 101 6.07 8.74 -8.51
CA GLN A 101 7.27 8.31 -9.23
C GLN A 101 6.90 7.80 -10.62
N SER A 102 7.39 8.49 -11.64
CA SER A 102 7.24 8.08 -13.04
C SER A 102 8.09 6.86 -13.33
N ASN A 103 7.59 5.96 -14.18
CA ASN A 103 8.28 4.72 -14.59
C ASN A 103 8.69 3.82 -13.42
N PHE A 104 7.93 3.86 -12.31
CA PHE A 104 8.16 2.95 -11.20
C PHE A 104 7.86 1.51 -11.61
N SER A 105 8.82 0.62 -11.34
CA SER A 105 8.64 -0.82 -11.40
C SER A 105 8.93 -1.42 -10.02
N PRO A 106 8.02 -2.25 -9.46
CA PRO A 106 8.30 -2.96 -8.24
C PRO A 106 9.43 -3.98 -8.44
N ILE A 107 10.23 -4.18 -7.40
CA ILE A 107 11.32 -5.18 -7.31
C ILE A 107 11.05 -6.12 -6.15
N ASP A 108 11.60 -7.33 -6.13
CA ASP A 108 11.45 -8.29 -5.02
C ASP A 108 9.98 -8.57 -4.66
N VAL A 109 9.16 -8.85 -5.68
CA VAL A 109 7.72 -9.14 -5.53
C VAL A 109 7.29 -10.47 -6.14
N GLU A 110 8.22 -11.21 -6.74
CA GLU A 110 8.00 -12.45 -7.49
C GLU A 110 7.49 -13.60 -6.60
N ASN A 111 7.77 -13.52 -5.30
CA ASN A 111 7.38 -14.53 -4.30
C ASN A 111 6.31 -14.01 -3.33
N VAL A 112 5.64 -12.91 -3.66
CA VAL A 112 4.59 -12.32 -2.83
C VAL A 112 3.25 -12.75 -3.36
N TYR A 113 2.49 -13.43 -2.49
CA TYR A 113 1.23 -14.04 -2.85
C TYR A 113 0.18 -13.85 -1.77
N PHE A 114 -1.07 -13.74 -2.22
CA PHE A 114 -2.25 -13.67 -1.38
C PHE A 114 -3.21 -14.81 -1.71
N THR A 115 -3.99 -15.29 -0.74
CA THR A 115 -4.92 -16.42 -0.96
C THR A 115 -6.36 -16.09 -0.63
N TYR A 116 -7.29 -16.64 -1.39
CA TYR A 116 -8.73 -16.55 -1.13
C TYR A 116 -9.46 -17.82 -1.58
N GLY A 117 -10.75 -17.91 -1.28
CA GLY A 117 -11.58 -19.07 -1.58
C GLY A 117 -11.64 -20.06 -0.42
N LEU A 118 -12.52 -21.05 -0.57
CA LEU A 118 -12.78 -22.08 0.44
C LEU A 118 -12.59 -23.46 -0.17
N GLU A 119 -12.06 -24.38 0.62
CA GLU A 119 -11.93 -25.80 0.27
C GLU A 119 -11.23 -26.03 -1.08
N SER A 120 -11.94 -26.62 -2.05
CA SER A 120 -11.42 -26.92 -3.39
C SER A 120 -11.35 -25.71 -4.32
N LEU A 121 -11.86 -24.55 -3.89
CA LEU A 121 -11.86 -23.29 -4.66
C LEU A 121 -10.76 -22.32 -4.22
N CYS A 122 -9.78 -22.80 -3.44
CA CYS A 122 -8.66 -22.00 -3.02
C CYS A 122 -7.83 -21.53 -4.22
N LYS A 123 -7.53 -20.23 -4.23
CA LYS A 123 -6.71 -19.58 -5.23
C LYS A 123 -5.60 -18.79 -4.56
N ARG A 124 -4.47 -18.73 -5.24
CA ARG A 124 -3.36 -17.83 -4.94
C ARG A 124 -3.30 -16.75 -6.00
N VAL A 125 -3.08 -15.51 -5.58
CA VAL A 125 -2.97 -14.33 -6.44
C VAL A 125 -1.61 -13.71 -6.21
N ASP A 126 -0.87 -13.45 -7.27
CA ASP A 126 0.38 -12.68 -7.17
C ASP A 126 0.12 -11.18 -7.03
N VAL A 127 1.18 -10.38 -6.87
CA VAL A 127 1.04 -8.93 -6.75
C VAL A 127 0.44 -8.26 -7.99
N PHE A 128 0.44 -8.90 -9.16
CA PHE A 128 -0.06 -8.33 -10.41
C PHE A 128 -1.50 -8.77 -10.72
N GLY A 129 -2.10 -9.60 -9.86
CA GLY A 129 -3.47 -10.08 -10.00
C GLY A 129 -3.60 -11.38 -10.79
N ASN A 130 -2.49 -12.06 -11.10
CA ASN A 130 -2.55 -13.36 -11.75
C ASN A 130 -2.97 -14.43 -10.75
N GLU A 131 -3.96 -15.24 -11.12
CA GLU A 131 -4.55 -16.25 -10.25
C GLU A 131 -4.15 -17.67 -10.63
N ILE A 132 -3.86 -18.50 -9.63
CA ILE A 132 -3.59 -19.92 -9.78
C ILE A 132 -4.43 -20.68 -8.76
N SER A 133 -5.06 -21.78 -9.20
CA SER A 133 -5.79 -22.67 -8.29
C SER A 133 -4.80 -23.49 -7.46
N ILE A 134 -5.03 -23.59 -6.16
CA ILE A 134 -4.14 -24.27 -5.21
C ILE A 134 -4.95 -25.11 -4.22
N SER A 135 -4.28 -26.03 -3.50
CA SER A 135 -4.95 -26.79 -2.45
C SER A 135 -5.23 -25.92 -1.21
N LYS A 136 -6.16 -26.37 -0.35
CA LYS A 136 -6.44 -25.73 0.93
C LYS A 136 -5.19 -25.69 1.82
N GLU A 137 -4.42 -26.77 1.87
CA GLU A 137 -3.18 -26.88 2.65
C GLU A 137 -2.11 -25.91 2.16
N GLU A 138 -1.99 -25.73 0.84
CA GLU A 138 -1.10 -24.72 0.27
C GLU A 138 -1.57 -23.31 0.62
N SER A 139 -2.88 -23.06 0.63
CA SER A 139 -3.43 -21.71 0.85
C SER A 139 -3.07 -21.12 2.22
N LEU A 140 -2.88 -21.99 3.22
CA LEU A 140 -2.53 -21.64 4.60
C LEU A 140 -1.09 -21.11 4.75
N LYS A 141 -0.23 -21.30 3.75
CA LYS A 141 1.16 -20.82 3.74
C LYS A 141 1.28 -19.33 3.42
N TYR A 142 0.22 -18.73 2.88
CA TYR A 142 0.22 -17.36 2.36
C TYR A 142 -0.75 -16.47 3.14
N HIS A 143 -0.55 -15.16 3.00
CA HIS A 143 -1.46 -14.19 3.60
C HIS A 143 -2.80 -14.22 2.89
N LYS A 144 -3.90 -14.03 3.63
CA LYS A 144 -5.22 -13.91 3.01
C LYS A 144 -5.30 -12.65 2.16
N LEU A 145 -5.99 -12.74 1.03
CA LEU A 145 -6.33 -11.62 0.17
C LEU A 145 -7.45 -10.80 0.83
N SER A 146 -7.07 -9.99 1.82
CA SER A 146 -7.95 -9.04 2.49
C SER A 146 -7.34 -7.65 2.39
N PRO A 147 -8.07 -6.64 1.88
CA PRO A 147 -7.63 -5.25 1.92
C PRO A 147 -7.56 -4.74 3.35
N TYR A 148 -6.44 -4.10 3.70
CA TYR A 148 -6.21 -3.54 5.02
C TYR A 148 -6.73 -2.10 5.06
N GLY A 149 -7.53 -1.79 6.07
CA GLY A 149 -7.97 -0.43 6.37
C GLY A 149 -6.99 0.32 7.27
N ASP A 150 -7.38 1.52 7.72
CA ASP A 150 -6.53 2.35 8.58
C ASP A 150 -6.15 1.64 9.87
N PHE A 151 -7.13 1.02 10.54
CA PHE A 151 -6.91 0.30 11.80
C PHE A 151 -5.93 -0.87 11.63
N ASP A 152 -6.08 -1.68 10.58
CA ASP A 152 -5.23 -2.85 10.34
C ASP A 152 -3.77 -2.44 10.12
N ILE A 153 -3.55 -1.38 9.34
CA ILE A 153 -2.20 -0.88 9.04
C ILE A 153 -1.57 -0.25 10.28
N LYS A 154 -2.31 0.57 11.04
CA LYS A 154 -1.80 1.16 12.28
C LYS A 154 -1.46 0.09 13.32
N LYS A 155 -2.30 -0.95 13.45
CA LYS A 155 -2.01 -2.10 14.32
C LYS A 155 -0.75 -2.84 13.88
N LEU A 156 -0.54 -3.02 12.58
CA LEU A 156 0.67 -3.62 12.03
C LEU A 156 1.91 -2.78 12.43
N LEU A 157 1.83 -1.46 12.28
CA LEU A 157 2.95 -0.54 12.54
C LEU A 157 3.27 -0.32 14.01
N ASN A 158 2.29 -0.40 14.92
CA ASN A 158 2.53 -0.27 16.36
C ASN A 158 3.29 -1.45 16.98
N ASN A 159 3.49 -2.54 16.23
CA ASN A 159 4.26 -3.70 16.68
C ASN A 159 5.73 -3.66 16.21
N ILE A 160 6.20 -2.52 15.72
CA ILE A 160 7.58 -2.24 15.29
C ILE A 160 8.23 -1.32 16.32
#